data_AF-A0A0M2URB8-F1
#
_entry.id   AF-A0A0M2URB8-F1
#
_cell.length_a   1.000
_cell.length_b   1.000
_cell.length_c   1.000
_cell.angle_alpha   90.00
_cell.angle_beta   90.00
_cell.angle_gamma   90.00
#
_symmetry.space_group_name_H-M   'P 1'
#
loop_
_entity.id
_entity.type
_entity.pdbx_description
1 polymer ?
#
loop_
_entity_poly.entity_id
_entity_poly.type
_entity_poly.pdbx_seq_one_letter_code
_entity_poly.pdbx_strand_id
1 'polypeptide(L)'
;MEFGGSTYTQRYDDKNENQITIPALDFAYQKGPFELVGEGAYAFIETNDFAEDAGIADSMWGYYLEGRYHFMPSCLRSWAPKIFTENSTFTGVLRWDQVKTSELDATDGRIDYLRNRVTPGINYRYTEDTVFKFDYQINMEEKDLADRGNNAFVFSVATYF
;
A
#
# COMPACT_ATOMS: atom_id res chain seq x y z
N MET A 1 -8.50 17.77 7.07
CA MET A 1 -9.02 16.48 6.59
C MET A 1 -9.32 16.69 5.14
N GLU A 2 -8.80 15.80 4.32
CA GLU A 2 -8.87 15.86 2.86
C GLU A 2 -9.41 14.52 2.38
N PHE A 3 -10.19 14.57 1.31
CA PHE A 3 -10.74 13.40 0.63
C PHE A 3 -10.48 13.57 -0.86
N GLY A 4 -10.03 12.49 -1.49
CA GLY A 4 -9.86 12.38 -2.92
C GLY A 4 -10.66 11.22 -3.47
N GLY A 5 -10.92 11.29 -4.77
CA GLY A 5 -11.60 10.23 -5.49
C GLY A 5 -11.18 10.26 -6.94
N SER A 6 -11.01 9.08 -7.51
CA SER A 6 -10.68 8.93 -8.92
C SER A 6 -11.41 7.74 -9.52
N THR A 7 -11.51 7.74 -10.85
CA THR A 7 -12.03 6.60 -11.59
C THR A 7 -11.20 6.41 -12.85
N TYR A 8 -10.92 5.16 -13.16
CA TYR A 8 -10.24 4.75 -14.38
C TYR A 8 -11.16 3.80 -15.16
N THR A 9 -11.22 3.94 -16.49
CA THR A 9 -11.97 2.99 -17.32
C THR A 9 -11.27 2.77 -18.66
N GLN A 10 -11.15 1.51 -19.07
CA GLN A 10 -10.49 1.14 -20.33
C GLN A 10 -11.04 -0.19 -20.87
N ARG A 11 -11.19 -0.28 -22.19
CA ARG A 11 -11.39 -1.55 -22.92
C ARG A 11 -10.04 -2.24 -23.12
N TYR A 12 -9.95 -3.53 -22.79
CA TYR A 12 -8.67 -4.26 -22.74
C TYR A 12 -8.52 -5.34 -23.81
N ASP A 13 -9.48 -5.45 -24.72
CA ASP A 13 -9.48 -6.40 -25.83
C ASP A 13 -9.68 -5.71 -27.18
N ASP A 14 -9.19 -6.34 -28.26
CA ASP A 14 -9.27 -5.79 -29.62
C ASP A 14 -10.70 -5.68 -30.16
N LYS A 15 -11.64 -6.47 -29.60
CA LYS A 15 -13.05 -6.48 -30.01
C LYS A 15 -13.90 -5.48 -29.21
N ASN A 16 -13.32 -4.81 -28.21
CA ASN A 16 -14.00 -3.92 -27.26
C ASN A 16 -15.14 -4.59 -26.48
N GLU A 17 -15.12 -5.90 -26.31
CA GLU A 17 -16.15 -6.66 -25.61
C GLU A 17 -15.94 -6.63 -24.09
N ASN A 18 -14.73 -6.31 -23.63
CA ASN A 18 -14.34 -6.38 -22.23
C ASN A 18 -13.84 -5.03 -21.71
N GLN A 19 -14.20 -4.69 -20.48
CA GLN A 19 -13.86 -3.39 -19.87
C GLN A 19 -13.39 -3.57 -18.44
N ILE A 20 -12.36 -2.80 -18.06
CA ILE A 20 -11.99 -2.62 -16.66
C ILE A 20 -12.42 -1.22 -16.21
N THR A 21 -13.01 -1.13 -15.02
CA THR A 21 -13.35 0.11 -14.36
C THR A 21 -12.87 0.09 -12.92
N ILE A 22 -12.10 1.09 -12.51
CA ILE A 22 -11.46 1.16 -11.19
C ILE A 22 -11.79 2.50 -10.53
N PRO A 23 -12.85 2.58 -9.70
CA PRO A 23 -12.98 3.66 -8.73
C PRO A 23 -11.99 3.49 -7.57
N ALA A 24 -11.47 4.62 -7.10
CA ALA A 24 -10.65 4.72 -5.91
C ALA A 24 -11.10 5.91 -5.05
N LEU A 25 -10.94 5.77 -3.74
CA LEU A 25 -11.16 6.81 -2.74
C LEU A 25 -9.95 6.88 -1.82
N ASP A 26 -9.51 8.09 -1.53
CA ASP A 26 -8.42 8.36 -0.61
C ASP A 26 -8.84 9.40 0.43
N PHE A 27 -8.15 9.38 1.57
CA PHE A 27 -8.29 10.40 2.58
C PHE A 27 -6.98 10.67 3.30
N ALA A 28 -6.85 11.90 3.79
CA ALA A 28 -5.76 12.32 4.66
C ALA A 28 -6.27 13.15 5.84
N TYR A 29 -5.77 12.82 7.02
CA TYR A 29 -6.05 13.56 8.25
C TYR A 29 -4.75 13.81 9.00
N GLN A 30 -4.47 15.08 9.28
CA GLN A 30 -3.32 15.47 10.07
C GLN A 30 -3.77 16.36 11.24
N LYS A 31 -3.25 16.05 12.42
CA LYS A 31 -3.42 16.87 13.63
C LYS A 31 -2.14 16.86 14.45
N GLY A 32 -1.41 17.98 14.40
CA GLY A 32 -0.13 18.13 15.07
C GLY A 32 0.89 17.09 14.55
N PRO A 33 1.54 16.31 15.43
CA PRO A 33 2.52 15.30 15.04
C PRO A 33 1.91 14.03 14.46
N PHE A 34 0.59 13.85 14.54
CA PHE A 34 -0.09 12.67 14.03
C PHE A 34 -0.68 12.89 12.64
N GLU A 35 -0.45 11.93 11.76
CA GLU A 35 -1.04 11.86 10.42
C GLU A 35 -1.64 10.46 10.21
N LEU A 36 -2.83 10.40 9.60
CA LEU A 36 -3.50 9.18 9.20
C LEU A 36 -3.93 9.35 7.74
N VAL A 37 -3.48 8.43 6.89
CA VAL A 37 -3.84 8.40 5.48
C VAL A 37 -4.37 7.03 5.10
N GLY A 38 -5.18 6.97 4.06
CA GLY A 38 -5.67 5.71 3.52
C GLY A 38 -6.18 5.86 2.11
N GLU A 39 -6.20 4.74 1.40
CA GLU A 39 -6.76 4.62 0.06
C GLU A 39 -7.41 3.25 -0.08
N GLY A 40 -8.52 3.20 -0.80
CA GLY A 40 -9.17 1.96 -1.20
C GLY A 40 -9.62 2.03 -2.66
N ALA A 41 -9.46 0.92 -3.36
CA ALA A 41 -9.84 0.79 -4.76
C ALA A 41 -10.58 -0.53 -5.00
N TYR A 42 -11.49 -0.51 -5.97
CA TYR A 42 -12.19 -1.70 -6.44
C TYR A 42 -12.10 -1.75 -7.95
N ALA A 43 -11.63 -2.85 -8.52
CA ALA A 43 -11.63 -3.09 -9.95
C ALA A 43 -12.86 -3.94 -10.31
N PHE A 44 -13.73 -3.39 -11.15
CA PHE A 44 -14.79 -4.11 -11.85
C PHE A 44 -14.26 -4.51 -13.23
N ILE A 45 -14.32 -5.79 -13.56
CA ILE A 45 -13.75 -6.34 -14.79
C ILE A 45 -14.88 -7.07 -15.51
N GLU A 46 -15.40 -6.42 -16.54
CA GLU A 46 -16.35 -7.03 -17.48
C GLU A 46 -15.58 -8.03 -18.35
N THR A 47 -16.11 -9.25 -18.43
CA THR A 47 -15.54 -10.37 -19.18
C THR A 47 -16.63 -11.00 -20.04
N ASN A 48 -16.27 -11.40 -21.26
CA ASN A 48 -17.05 -12.29 -22.12
C ASN A 48 -16.68 -13.74 -21.84
N ASP A 49 -17.44 -14.71 -22.37
CA ASP A 49 -17.22 -16.14 -22.15
C ASP A 49 -15.77 -16.57 -22.42
N PHE A 50 -15.13 -16.02 -23.46
CA PHE A 50 -13.74 -16.34 -23.77
C PHE A 50 -12.75 -15.83 -22.72
N ALA A 51 -12.97 -14.63 -22.18
CA ALA A 51 -12.13 -14.06 -21.13
C ALA A 51 -12.34 -14.79 -19.79
N GLU A 52 -13.57 -15.17 -19.46
CA GLU A 52 -13.87 -16.01 -18.31
C GLU A 52 -13.20 -17.39 -18.44
N ASP A 53 -13.34 -18.06 -19.58
CA ASP A 53 -12.69 -19.35 -19.85
C ASP A 53 -11.15 -19.27 -19.81
N ALA A 54 -10.58 -18.11 -20.16
CA ALA A 54 -9.15 -17.83 -20.05
C ALA A 54 -8.69 -17.52 -18.60
N GLY A 55 -9.61 -17.48 -17.65
CA GLY A 55 -9.35 -17.32 -16.23
C GLY A 55 -9.25 -15.88 -15.74
N ILE A 56 -9.75 -14.92 -16.51
CA ILE A 56 -9.74 -13.50 -16.12
C ILE A 56 -10.73 -13.27 -14.97
N ALA A 57 -10.25 -12.66 -13.89
CA ALA A 57 -11.07 -12.29 -12.72
C ALA A 57 -12.15 -11.26 -13.08
N ASP A 58 -13.35 -11.36 -12.49
CA ASP A 58 -14.39 -10.32 -12.65
C ASP A 58 -14.17 -9.10 -11.74
N SER A 59 -13.37 -9.25 -10.69
CA SER A 59 -13.19 -8.20 -9.69
C SER A 59 -11.96 -8.42 -8.83
N MET A 60 -11.40 -7.30 -8.39
CA MET A 60 -10.33 -7.24 -7.40
C MET A 60 -10.55 -6.03 -6.52
N TRP A 61 -10.03 -6.05 -5.30
CA TRP A 61 -10.04 -4.85 -4.47
C TRP A 61 -8.85 -4.84 -3.53
N GLY A 62 -8.51 -3.64 -3.08
CA GLY A 62 -7.50 -3.47 -2.06
C GLY A 62 -7.65 -2.15 -1.35
N TYR A 63 -7.10 -2.07 -0.15
CA TYR A 63 -6.95 -0.82 0.56
C TYR A 63 -5.69 -0.83 1.41
N TYR A 64 -5.29 0.36 1.84
CA TYR A 64 -4.36 0.51 2.92
C TYR A 64 -4.80 1.61 3.89
N LEU A 65 -4.34 1.47 5.14
CA LEU A 65 -4.40 2.49 6.17
C LEU A 65 -3.01 2.67 6.76
N GLU A 66 -2.56 3.91 6.87
CA GLU A 66 -1.22 4.22 7.38
C GLU A 66 -1.28 5.33 8.43
N GLY A 67 -0.89 4.97 9.65
CA GLY A 67 -0.69 5.91 10.74
C GLY A 67 0.77 6.34 10.81
N ARG A 68 0.99 7.63 11.02
CA ARG A 68 2.30 8.25 11.13
C ARG A 68 2.37 9.14 12.35
N TYR A 69 3.53 9.13 13.00
CA TYR A 69 3.83 10.02 14.12
C TYR A 69 5.19 10.67 13.93
N HIS A 70 5.20 11.99 13.84
CA HIS A 70 6.41 12.80 13.66
C HIS A 70 6.96 13.25 15.01
N PHE A 71 8.25 13.01 15.24
CA PHE A 71 8.91 13.37 16.48
C PHE A 71 10.40 13.60 16.29
N MET A 72 11.01 14.34 17.21
CA MET A 72 12.46 14.48 17.27
C MET A 72 12.90 14.51 18.74
N PRO A 73 13.48 13.41 19.27
CA PRO A 73 13.93 13.36 20.65
C PRO A 73 15.08 14.36 20.90
N SER A 74 14.92 15.22 21.91
CA SER A 74 15.93 16.22 22.26
C SER A 74 17.25 15.59 22.73
N CYS A 75 17.22 14.42 23.35
CA CYS A 75 18.42 13.70 23.77
C CYS A 75 19.32 13.30 22.59
N LEU A 76 18.73 12.92 21.44
CA LEU A 76 19.50 12.57 20.24
C LEU A 76 20.18 13.80 19.64
N ARG A 77 19.49 14.95 19.65
CA ARG A 77 20.08 16.23 19.26
C ARG A 77 21.29 16.60 20.11
N SER A 78 21.20 16.43 21.43
CA SER A 78 22.31 16.73 22.34
C SER A 78 23.47 15.75 22.18
N TRP A 79 23.20 14.48 21.86
CA TRP A 79 24.23 13.45 21.73
C TRP A 79 25.01 13.55 20.41
N ALA A 80 24.35 13.83 19.30
CA ALA A 80 24.99 13.94 17.99
C ALA A 80 24.40 15.10 17.16
N PRO A 81 24.68 16.37 17.51
CA PRO A 81 24.04 17.55 16.91
C PRO A 81 24.36 17.76 15.42
N LYS A 82 25.47 17.18 14.93
CA LYS A 82 25.82 17.22 13.49
C LYS A 82 24.99 16.24 12.65
N ILE A 83 24.43 15.22 13.29
CA ILE A 83 23.60 14.20 12.65
C ILE A 83 22.13 14.54 12.86
N PHE A 84 21.72 14.88 14.09
CA PHE A 84 20.35 15.22 14.44
C PHE A 84 20.20 16.74 14.57
N THR A 85 19.83 17.38 13.47
CA THR A 85 19.72 18.85 13.38
C THR A 85 18.32 19.33 13.75
N GLU A 86 18.09 20.64 13.67
CA GLU A 86 16.76 21.24 13.86
C GLU A 86 15.80 20.88 12.73
N ASN A 87 16.33 20.71 11.50
CA ASN A 87 15.56 20.35 10.31
C ASN A 87 15.33 18.84 10.19
N SER A 88 15.98 18.05 11.05
CA SER A 88 15.82 16.60 11.04
C SER A 88 14.54 16.19 11.77
N THR A 89 13.88 15.15 11.29
CA THR A 89 12.67 14.59 11.92
C THR A 89 12.62 13.07 11.78
N PHE A 90 12.19 12.39 12.84
CA PHE A 90 11.81 10.98 12.78
C PHE A 90 10.32 10.87 12.51
N THR A 91 9.92 9.84 11.77
CA THR A 91 8.52 9.48 11.60
C THR A 91 8.38 7.99 11.87
N GLY A 92 7.64 7.65 12.92
CA GLY A 92 7.18 6.29 13.13
C GLY A 92 6.01 6.01 12.20
N VAL A 93 6.01 4.86 11.55
CA VAL A 93 5.00 4.46 10.56
C VAL A 93 4.44 3.10 10.95
N LEU A 94 3.12 2.95 10.83
CA LEU A 94 2.46 1.66 10.84
C LEU A 94 1.44 1.63 9.70
N ARG A 95 1.68 0.75 8.73
CA ARG A 95 0.80 0.56 7.58
C ARG A 95 0.15 -0.81 7.63
N TRP A 96 -1.14 -0.86 7.35
CA TRP A 96 -1.88 -2.09 7.11
C TRP A 96 -2.42 -2.07 5.69
N ASP A 97 -2.08 -3.09 4.91
CA ASP A 97 -2.58 -3.33 3.55
C ASP A 97 -3.45 -4.59 3.55
N GLN A 98 -4.52 -4.58 2.77
CA GLN A 98 -5.30 -5.77 2.44
C GLN A 98 -5.63 -5.76 0.96
N VAL A 99 -5.43 -6.89 0.27
CA VAL A 99 -5.71 -7.05 -1.16
C VAL A 99 -6.42 -8.38 -1.40
N LYS A 100 -7.56 -8.32 -2.09
CA LYS A 100 -8.24 -9.50 -2.64
C LYS A 100 -8.02 -9.57 -4.14
N THR A 101 -7.41 -10.66 -4.59
CA THR A 101 -7.32 -11.02 -6.01
C THR A 101 -8.16 -12.25 -6.26
N SER A 102 -8.90 -12.30 -7.35
CA SER A 102 -9.61 -13.51 -7.75
C SER A 102 -8.86 -14.24 -8.86
N GLU A 103 -9.00 -15.55 -8.91
CA GLU A 103 -8.50 -16.43 -9.96
C GLU A 103 -9.59 -17.45 -10.28
N LEU A 104 -9.63 -17.96 -11.50
CA LEU A 104 -10.51 -19.05 -11.90
C LEU A 104 -9.69 -20.34 -11.95
N ASP A 105 -9.99 -21.28 -11.06
CA ASP A 105 -9.41 -22.61 -11.05
C ASP A 105 -10.24 -23.55 -11.94
N ALA A 106 -9.56 -24.37 -12.74
CA ALA A 106 -10.19 -25.28 -13.68
C ALA A 106 -11.06 -26.38 -13.03
N THR A 107 -10.93 -26.60 -11.72
CA THR A 107 -11.57 -27.69 -10.97
C THR A 107 -12.63 -27.18 -10.00
N ASP A 108 -12.32 -26.13 -9.25
CA ASP A 108 -13.19 -25.60 -8.17
C ASP A 108 -13.93 -24.30 -8.56
N GLY A 109 -13.76 -23.83 -9.79
CA GLY A 109 -14.33 -22.57 -10.24
C GLY A 109 -13.59 -21.38 -9.65
N ARG A 110 -14.30 -20.32 -9.29
CA ARG A 110 -13.66 -19.07 -8.85
C ARG A 110 -13.09 -19.18 -7.43
N ILE A 111 -11.80 -18.85 -7.29
CA ILE A 111 -11.07 -18.78 -6.03
C ILE A 111 -10.71 -17.32 -5.72
N ASP A 112 -10.90 -16.90 -4.48
CA ASP A 112 -10.52 -15.58 -3.98
C ASP A 112 -9.33 -15.68 -3.03
N TYR A 113 -8.22 -15.03 -3.40
CA TYR A 113 -7.02 -14.94 -2.58
C TYR A 113 -6.98 -13.63 -1.82
N LEU A 114 -6.95 -13.72 -0.49
CA LEU A 114 -6.82 -12.58 0.40
C LEU A 114 -5.40 -12.53 0.96
N ARG A 115 -4.75 -11.38 0.80
CA ARG A 115 -3.42 -11.11 1.34
C ARG A 115 -3.48 -9.90 2.25
N ASN A 116 -2.86 -10.02 3.42
CA ASN A 116 -2.72 -8.93 4.37
C ASN A 116 -1.23 -8.64 4.58
N ARG A 117 -0.91 -7.37 4.79
CA ARG A 117 0.43 -6.98 5.20
C ARG A 117 0.37 -5.93 6.28
N VAL A 118 1.18 -6.11 7.33
CA VAL A 118 1.45 -5.09 8.33
C VAL A 118 2.90 -4.66 8.22
N THR A 119 3.13 -3.36 8.08
CA THR A 119 4.46 -2.77 7.89
C THR A 119 4.72 -1.72 8.96
N PRO A 120 5.29 -2.10 10.13
CA PRO A 120 5.96 -1.15 11.01
C PRO A 120 7.22 -0.59 10.33
N GLY A 121 7.45 0.70 10.51
CA GLY A 121 8.58 1.39 9.92
C GLY A 121 9.04 2.60 10.71
N ILE A 122 10.27 3.03 10.43
CA ILE A 122 10.82 4.30 10.90
C ILE A 122 11.52 5.01 9.76
N ASN A 123 11.15 6.27 9.56
CA ASN A 123 11.78 7.16 8.60
C ASN A 123 12.60 8.19 9.34
N TYR A 124 13.83 8.40 8.90
CA TYR A 124 14.69 9.47 9.37
C TYR A 124 14.96 10.46 8.24
N ARG A 125 14.41 11.66 8.37
CA ARG A 125 14.72 12.77 7.48
C ARG A 125 15.92 13.51 8.05
N TYR A 126 17.07 13.41 7.38
CA TYR A 126 18.32 14.04 7.80
C TYR A 126 18.30 15.55 7.48
N THR A 127 18.00 15.89 6.23
CA THR A 127 17.74 17.24 5.71
C THR A 127 16.39 17.27 5.01
N GLU A 128 15.93 18.43 4.55
CA GLU A 128 14.71 18.53 3.73
C GLU A 128 14.77 17.60 2.50
N ASP A 129 15.98 17.42 1.95
CA ASP A 129 16.20 16.67 0.71
C ASP A 129 16.48 15.18 0.91
N THR A 130 16.96 14.75 2.08
CA THR A 130 17.42 13.35 2.29
C THR A 130 16.63 12.62 3.36
N VAL A 131 16.07 11.47 3.00
CA VAL A 131 15.36 10.56 3.92
C VAL A 131 15.90 9.14 3.83
N PHE A 132 16.07 8.53 5.00
CA PHE A 132 16.37 7.12 5.20
C PHE A 132 15.12 6.43 5.73
N LYS A 133 14.81 5.24 5.24
CA LYS A 133 13.63 4.48 5.66
C LYS A 133 14.01 3.05 6.00
N PHE A 134 13.45 2.55 7.10
CA PHE A 134 13.61 1.18 7.55
C PHE A 134 12.24 0.60 7.85
N ASP A 135 11.85 -0.40 7.08
CA ASP A 135 10.54 -1.06 7.18
C ASP A 135 10.72 -2.56 7.40
N TYR A 136 9.82 -3.15 8.17
CA TYR A 136 9.68 -4.60 8.27
C TYR A 136 8.30 -5.01 7.81
N GLN A 137 8.22 -5.83 6.77
CA GLN A 137 6.97 -6.30 6.18
C GLN A 137 6.62 -7.66 6.77
N ILE A 138 5.47 -7.72 7.44
CA ILE A 138 4.85 -8.94 7.93
C ILE A 138 3.73 -9.28 6.97
N ASN A 139 3.96 -10.28 6.14
CA ASN A 139 3.03 -10.73 5.11
C ASN A 139 2.23 -11.92 5.65
N MET A 140 0.93 -11.92 5.38
CA MET A 140 0.00 -12.93 5.87
C MET A 140 -0.91 -13.35 4.73
N GLU A 141 -0.85 -14.63 4.40
CA GLU A 141 -1.77 -15.30 3.49
C GLU A 141 -3.03 -15.77 4.24
N GLU A 142 -4.22 -15.43 3.73
CA GLU A 142 -5.49 -15.86 4.32
C GLU A 142 -6.26 -16.86 3.43
N LYS A 143 -7.14 -17.61 4.10
CA LYS A 143 -8.17 -18.51 3.55
C LYS A 143 -7.63 -19.78 2.87
N ASP A 144 -7.12 -19.66 1.66
CA ASP A 144 -6.79 -20.79 0.77
C ASP A 144 -5.35 -20.74 0.23
N LEU A 145 -4.56 -19.79 0.71
CA LEU A 145 -3.15 -19.66 0.38
C LEU A 145 -2.29 -20.40 1.41
N ALA A 146 -1.33 -21.18 0.92
CA ALA A 146 -0.29 -21.72 1.78
C ALA A 146 0.51 -20.57 2.41
N ASP A 147 0.73 -20.65 3.72
CA ASP A 147 1.60 -19.73 4.44
C ASP A 147 2.97 -19.68 3.77
N ARG A 148 3.44 -18.48 3.45
CA ARG A 148 4.76 -18.27 2.86
C ARG A 148 5.59 -17.43 3.81
N GLY A 149 6.80 -17.91 4.11
CA GLY A 149 7.82 -17.13 4.81
C GLY A 149 8.41 -16.02 3.92
N ASN A 150 7.59 -15.04 3.53
CA ASN A 150 7.94 -13.95 2.62
C ASN A 150 8.03 -12.59 3.33
N ASN A 151 8.22 -12.58 4.66
CA ASN A 151 8.52 -11.38 5.42
C ASN A 151 9.83 -10.74 4.91
N ALA A 152 9.89 -9.41 4.93
CA ALA A 152 11.00 -8.68 4.32
C ALA A 152 11.47 -7.50 5.20
N PHE A 153 12.79 -7.33 5.28
CA PHE A 153 13.38 -6.07 5.70
C PHE A 153 13.64 -5.20 4.48
N VAL A 154 13.19 -3.96 4.53
CA VAL A 154 13.38 -3.00 3.44
C VAL A 154 14.11 -1.78 3.98
N PHE A 155 15.24 -1.48 3.36
CA PHE A 155 15.98 -0.25 3.58
C PHE A 155 15.94 0.60 2.32
N SER A 156 15.60 1.87 2.45
CA SER A 156 15.53 2.81 1.33
C SER A 156 16.19 4.14 1.67
N VAL A 157 16.77 4.75 0.65
CA VAL A 157 17.32 6.12 0.72
C VAL A 157 16.75 6.90 -0.45
N ALA A 158 16.20 8.08 -0.17
CA ALA A 158 15.79 9.03 -1.20
C ALA A 158 16.47 10.37 -0.93
N THR A 159 17.04 10.97 -1.98
CA THR A 159 17.77 12.22 -1.93
C THR A 159 17.49 13.03 -3.20
N TYR A 160 17.39 14.35 -3.07
CA TYR A 160 17.20 15.29 -4.18
C TYR A 160 18.44 16.19 -4.31
N PHE A 161 18.77 16.57 -5.55
CA PHE A 161 19.95 17.38 -5.90
C PHE A 161 19.54 18.59 -6.74
#